data_AF-A0A3M2W739-F1
#
_entry.id   AF-A0A3M2W739-F1
#
_cell.length_a   1.000
_cell.length_b   1.000
_cell.length_c   1.000
_cell.angle_alpha   90.00
_cell.angle_beta   90.00
_cell.angle_gamma   90.00
#
_symmetry.space_group_name_H-M   'P 1'
#
loop_
_entity.id
_entity.type
_entity.pdbx_description
1 polymer ?
#
loop_
_entity_poly.entity_id
_entity_poly.type
_entity_poly.pdbx_seq_one_letter_code
_entity_poly.pdbx_strand_id
1 'polypeptide(L)' 'NTVFFTGGSSGIPALRNSVSAMLPNARHVEGNIFGSIGSGLAIEAKKRYG' A
#
# COMPACT_ATOMS: atom_id res chain seq x y z
N ASN A 1 11.65 -9.45 -2.31
CA ASN A 1 11.38 -8.41 -1.30
C ASN A 1 10.47 -7.34 -1.92
N THR A 2 9.43 -6.87 -1.24
CA THR A 2 8.45 -5.92 -1.82
C THR A 2 8.00 -4.90 -0.77
N VAL A 3 7.97 -3.62 -1.17
CA VAL A 3 7.43 -2.51 -0.37
C VAL A 3 6.08 -2.15 -0.95
N PHE A 4 5.04 -2.17 -0.11
CA PHE A 4 3.69 -1.78 -0.49
C PHE A 4 3.34 -0.47 0.22
N PHE A 5 3.08 0.59 -0.55
CA PHE A 5 2.70 1.88 0.00
C PHE A 5 1.17 1.95 0.16
N THR A 6 0.69 2.28 1.36
CA THR A 6 -0.75 2.41 1.68
C THR A 6 -1.01 3.57 2.63
N GLY A 7 -2.22 4.12 2.57
CA GLY A 7 -2.62 5.32 3.30
C GLY A 7 -2.15 6.62 2.63
N GLY A 8 -2.87 7.73 2.84
CA GLY A 8 -2.63 9.00 2.16
C GLY A 8 -1.21 9.55 2.32
N SER A 9 -0.66 9.51 3.54
CA SER A 9 0.69 10.03 3.83
C SER A 9 1.81 9.25 3.13
N SER A 10 1.55 8.02 2.69
CA SER A 10 2.52 7.25 1.90
C SER A 10 2.75 7.83 0.51
N GLY A 11 1.90 8.76 0.05
CA GLY A 11 2.07 9.51 -1.19
C GLY A 11 3.15 10.62 -1.13
N ILE A 12 3.68 10.94 0.06
CA ILE A 12 4.68 12.01 0.21
C ILE A 12 5.98 11.63 -0.54
N PRO A 13 6.42 12.42 -1.54
CA PRO A 13 7.59 12.09 -2.35
C PRO A 13 8.89 11.92 -1.53
N ALA A 14 9.09 12.76 -0.51
CA ALA A 14 10.26 12.68 0.36
C ALA A 14 10.33 11.35 1.11
N LEU A 15 9.19 10.85 1.61
CA LEU A 15 9.10 9.56 2.28
C LEU A 15 9.42 8.43 1.30
N ARG A 16 8.85 8.47 0.09
CA ARG A 16 9.11 7.46 -0.94
C ARG A 16 10.57 7.39 -1.31
N ASN A 17 11.20 8.52 -1.58
CA ASN A 17 12.61 8.58 -1.93
C ASN A 17 13.50 8.03 -0.80
N SER A 18 13.20 8.36 0.46
CA SER A 18 13.92 7.82 1.61
C SER A 18 13.81 6.30 1.72
N VAL A 19 12.59 5.76 1.55
CA VAL A 19 12.35 4.31 1.62
C VAL A 19 13.01 3.59 0.43
N SER A 20 12.94 4.17 -0.77
CA SER A 20 13.57 3.62 -1.96
C SER A 20 15.09 3.54 -1.84
N ALA A 21 15.73 4.53 -1.21
CA ALA A 21 17.16 4.52 -0.95
C ALA A 21 17.57 3.43 0.05
N MET A 22 16.73 3.16 1.06
CA MET A 22 16.99 2.12 2.07
C MET A 22 16.76 0.70 1.52
N LEU A 23 15.84 0.55 0.56
CA LEU A 23 15.44 -0.74 0.00
C LEU A 23 15.52 -0.74 -1.54
N PRO A 24 16.73 -0.56 -2.12
CA PRO A 24 16.91 -0.35 -3.55
C PRO A 24 16.53 -1.56 -4.40
N ASN A 25 16.63 -2.77 -3.83
CA ASN A 25 16.31 -4.02 -4.51
C ASN A 25 14.88 -4.52 -4.24
N ALA A 26 14.11 -3.80 -3.43
CA ALA A 26 12.72 -4.16 -3.19
C ALA A 26 11.85 -3.69 -4.35
N ARG A 27 10.94 -4.54 -4.81
CA ARG A 27 9.90 -4.12 -5.75
C ARG A 27 8.96 -3.14 -5.02
N HIS A 28 8.82 -1.92 -5.52
CA HIS A 28 7.92 -0.93 -4.96
C HIS A 28 6.56 -1.04 -5.65
N VAL A 29 5.50 -1.26 -4.87
CA VAL A 29 4.14 -1.45 -5.37
C VAL A 29 3.26 -0.35 -4.79
N GLU A 30 2.51 0.29 -5.68
CA GLU A 30 1.55 1.32 -5.31
C GLU A 30 0.21 0.67 -4.96
N GLY A 31 -0.21 0.81 -3.71
CA GLY A 31 -1.57 0.49 -3.29
C GLY A 31 -2.54 1.60 -3.66
N ASN A 32 -3.83 1.29 -3.76
CA ASN A 32 -4.86 2.33 -3.86
C ASN A 32 -4.80 3.22 -2.61
N ILE A 33 -4.29 4.45 -2.80
CA ILE A 33 -3.97 5.44 -1.77
C ILE A 33 -5.17 5.80 -0.88
N PHE A 34 -6.40 5.62 -1.38
CA PHE A 34 -7.64 5.98 -0.69
C PHE A 34 -8.56 4.80 -0.37
N GLY A 35 -8.46 3.69 -1.12
CA GLY A 35 -9.44 2.60 -1.06
C GLY A 35 -8.89 1.23 -0.68
N SER A 36 -7.58 1.04 -0.54
CA SER A 36 -7.01 -0.32 -0.39
C SER A 36 -7.54 -1.07 0.84
N ILE A 37 -7.73 -0.37 1.96
CA ILE A 37 -8.27 -0.98 3.19
C ILE A 37 -9.77 -1.23 3.05
N GLY A 38 -10.54 -0.25 2.55
CA GLY A 38 -11.98 -0.40 2.33
C GLY A 38 -12.31 -1.55 1.37
N SER A 39 -11.56 -1.68 0.28
CA SER A 39 -11.69 -2.80 -0.66
C SER A 39 -11.36 -4.15 0.00
N GLY A 40 -10.29 -4.21 0.82
CA GLY A 40 -9.95 -5.42 1.56
C GLY A 40 -11.04 -5.84 2.54
N LEU A 41 -11.60 -4.88 3.29
CA LEU A 41 -12.72 -5.12 4.21
C LEU A 41 -13.98 -5.59 3.48
N ALA A 42 -14.30 -5.00 2.32
CA ALA A 42 -15.46 -5.42 1.52
C ALA A 42 -15.31 -6.84 0.97
N ILE A 43 -14.11 -7.21 0.49
CA ILE A 43 -13.80 -8.59 0.08
C ILE A 43 -13.98 -9.56 1.24
N GLU A 44 -13.49 -9.21 2.42
CA GLU A 44 -13.60 -10.06 3.60
C GLU A 44 -15.04 -10.20 4.09
N ALA A 45 -15.81 -9.11 4.09
CA ALA A 45 -17.23 -9.14 4.42
C ALA A 45 -18.00 -10.07 3.47
N LYS A 46 -17.73 -10.02 2.17
CA LYS A 46 -18.32 -10.94 1.20
C LYS A 46 -17.97 -12.41 1.48
N LYS A 47 -16.74 -12.72 1.89
CA LYS A 47 -16.34 -14.10 2.22
C LYS A 47 -17.01 -14.64 3.48
N ARG A 48 -17.26 -13.77 4.47
CA ARG A 48 -17.81 -14.17 5.77
C ARG A 48 -19.33 -14.19 5.81
N TYR A 49 -19.99 -13.33 5.03
CA TYR A 49 -21.42 -13.03 5.16
C TYR A 49 -22.18 -13.09 3.83
N GLY A 50 -21.50 -13.36 2.72
CA GLY A 50 -22.08 -13.46 1.37
C GLY A 50 -22.18 -14.88 0.85
#